data_AF-A0A4W6DEQ3-F1
#
_entry.id   AF-A0A4W6DEQ3-F1
#
_cell.length_a   1.000
_cell.length_b   1.000
_cell.length_c   1.000
_cell.angle_alpha   90.00
_cell.angle_beta   90.00
_cell.angle_gamma   90.00
#
_symmetry.space_group_name_H-M   'P 1'
#
loop_
_entity.id
_entity.type
_entity.pdbx_description
1 polymer ?
#
loop_
_entity_poly.entity_id
_entity_poly.type
_entity_poly.pdbx_seq_one_letter_code
_entity_poly.pdbx_strand_id
1 'polypeptide(L)'
;MKFRSLCSKSSLLRDYGERRVRLSTANTYSYRKVDVPFQEYVDILLRPQSTDALGSETLYFFGDNNFTEWQSLFEHYESPPYVLPHTSGAYSFGIAGPGTGVPFHWHGPGYSEIIYGRKRWFLYPPDKEPHFHPNYTTLSWVSDTYPHLPEDEAPLECTIRPGEVLYFPDRWWHATLNLDTSVFISTFLG
;
A
#
# COMPACT_ATOMS: atom_id res chain seq x y z
N MET A 1 7.13 14.23 13.63
CA MET A 1 6.05 14.18 14.66
C MET A 1 4.73 14.81 14.19
N LYS A 2 4.74 15.97 13.53
CA LYS A 2 3.50 16.65 13.06
C LYS A 2 2.70 15.85 12.03
N PHE A 3 3.34 15.39 10.94
CA PHE A 3 2.67 14.61 9.88
C PHE A 3 1.90 13.40 10.43
N ARG A 4 2.56 12.61 11.29
CA ARG A 4 1.94 11.46 11.94
C ARG A 4 0.70 11.83 12.77
N SER A 5 0.73 12.93 13.50
CA SER A 5 -0.44 13.39 14.27
C SER A 5 -1.62 13.79 13.38
N LEU A 6 -1.32 14.41 12.23
CA LEU A 6 -2.34 14.78 11.23
C LEU A 6 -2.93 13.56 10.54
N CYS A 7 -2.16 12.47 10.40
CA CYS A 7 -2.61 11.19 9.88
C CYS A 7 -3.41 10.33 10.88
N SER A 8 -3.71 10.82 12.08
CA SER A 8 -4.56 10.08 13.03
C SER A 8 -6.01 10.00 12.54
N LYS A 9 -6.74 8.94 12.89
CA LYS A 9 -8.15 8.75 12.50
C LYS A 9 -9.00 9.99 12.78
N SER A 10 -8.90 10.56 13.97
CA SER A 10 -9.67 11.75 14.37
C SER A 10 -9.33 12.98 13.54
N SER A 11 -8.04 13.24 13.28
CA SER A 11 -7.62 14.38 12.45
C SER A 11 -8.07 14.21 11.01
N LEU A 12 -7.87 13.02 10.42
CA LEU A 12 -8.26 12.74 9.05
C LEU A 12 -9.79 12.83 8.86
N LEU A 13 -10.59 12.28 9.78
CA LEU A 13 -12.05 12.41 9.71
C LEU A 13 -12.52 13.86 9.84
N ARG A 14 -11.92 14.64 10.75
CA ARG A 14 -12.26 16.05 10.93
C ARG A 14 -11.98 16.88 9.68
N ASP A 15 -10.82 16.66 9.05
CA ASP A 15 -10.32 17.55 7.99
C ASP A 15 -10.70 17.07 6.57
N TYR A 16 -10.94 15.75 6.40
CA TYR A 16 -11.16 15.11 5.10
C TYR A 16 -12.45 14.26 5.03
N GLY A 17 -13.21 14.09 6.13
CA GLY A 17 -14.37 13.19 6.20
C GLY A 17 -15.40 13.36 5.07
N GLU A 18 -15.74 14.59 4.72
CA GLU A 18 -16.72 14.92 3.68
C GLU A 18 -16.16 14.81 2.25
N ARG A 19 -14.83 14.73 2.10
CA ARG A 19 -14.19 14.68 0.78
C ARG A 19 -14.33 13.31 0.15
N ARG A 20 -14.30 13.27 -1.18
CA ARG A 20 -14.35 12.01 -1.92
C ARG A 20 -12.95 11.44 -2.08
N VAL A 21 -12.79 10.16 -1.75
CA VAL A 21 -11.57 9.40 -2.00
C VAL A 21 -11.82 8.33 -3.04
N ARG A 22 -10.80 8.07 -3.86
CA ARG A 22 -10.81 7.01 -4.84
C ARG A 22 -10.27 5.74 -4.23
N LEU A 23 -11.09 4.71 -4.17
CA LEU A 23 -10.69 3.37 -3.76
C LEU A 23 -10.33 2.55 -4.99
N SER A 24 -9.33 1.69 -4.84
CA SER A 24 -8.84 0.80 -5.89
C SER A 24 -8.97 -0.65 -5.44
N THR A 25 -9.20 -1.57 -6.39
CA THR A 25 -9.23 -3.00 -6.08
C THR A 25 -7.83 -3.53 -5.75
N ALA A 26 -7.77 -4.48 -4.82
CA ALA A 26 -6.55 -5.11 -4.32
C ALA A 26 -5.95 -6.18 -5.25
N ASN A 27 -6.27 -6.18 -6.54
CA ASN A 27 -5.64 -7.06 -7.53
C ASN A 27 -4.47 -6.36 -8.23
N THR A 28 -3.61 -7.13 -8.90
CA THR A 28 -2.36 -6.66 -9.52
C THR A 28 -2.50 -5.38 -10.35
N TYR A 29 -3.62 -5.23 -11.06
CA TYR A 29 -3.84 -4.10 -11.97
C TYR A 29 -4.85 -3.06 -11.46
N SER A 30 -5.43 -3.26 -10.27
CA SER A 30 -6.38 -2.32 -9.67
C SER A 30 -7.53 -1.91 -10.63
N TYR A 31 -8.11 -2.89 -11.34
CA TYR A 31 -9.00 -2.64 -12.48
C TYR A 31 -10.20 -1.74 -12.19
N ARG A 32 -10.80 -1.86 -11.00
CA ARG A 32 -11.99 -1.10 -10.63
C ARG A 32 -11.63 -0.01 -9.64
N LYS A 33 -12.08 1.20 -9.95
CA LYS A 33 -11.96 2.38 -9.09
C LYS A 33 -13.35 2.84 -8.68
N VAL A 34 -13.52 3.18 -7.40
CA VAL A 34 -14.80 3.63 -6.83
C VAL A 34 -14.55 4.85 -5.96
N ASP A 35 -15.24 5.94 -6.25
CA ASP A 35 -15.16 7.14 -5.43
C ASP A 35 -16.23 7.06 -4.32
N VAL A 36 -15.84 7.32 -3.06
CA VAL A 36 -16.73 7.34 -1.90
C VAL A 36 -16.36 8.51 -0.97
N PRO A 37 -17.27 9.02 -0.12
CA PRO A 37 -16.88 9.90 0.98
C PRO A 37 -15.84 9.23 1.89
N PHE A 38 -14.83 9.98 2.32
CA PHE A 38 -13.77 9.44 3.17
C PHE A 38 -14.32 8.88 4.48
N GLN A 39 -15.31 9.55 5.06
CA GLN A 39 -16.00 9.06 6.25
C GLN A 39 -16.67 7.71 6.02
N GLU A 40 -17.36 7.53 4.88
CA GLU A 40 -17.98 6.25 4.51
C GLU A 40 -16.93 5.15 4.39
N TYR A 41 -15.78 5.45 3.76
CA TYR A 41 -14.67 4.51 3.68
C TYR A 41 -14.21 4.07 5.08
N VAL A 42 -13.94 5.03 5.98
CA VAL A 42 -13.42 4.77 7.32
C VAL A 42 -14.42 4.03 8.22
N ASP A 43 -15.70 4.33 8.11
CA ASP A 43 -16.73 3.78 9.01
C ASP A 43 -17.28 2.43 8.53
N ILE A 44 -17.29 2.16 7.22
CA ILE A 44 -17.97 1.00 6.64
C ILE A 44 -17.00 0.04 5.94
N LEU A 45 -16.06 0.56 5.16
CA LEU A 45 -15.23 -0.23 4.24
C LEU A 45 -13.84 -0.55 4.80
N LEU A 46 -13.32 0.26 5.72
CA LEU A 46 -12.03 0.06 6.39
C LEU A 46 -12.12 -1.04 7.44
N ARG A 47 -12.15 -2.29 6.98
CA ARG A 47 -12.28 -3.50 7.79
C ARG A 47 -11.28 -4.57 7.35
N PRO A 48 -11.05 -5.61 8.19
CA PRO A 48 -10.23 -6.74 7.78
C PRO A 48 -10.73 -7.39 6.49
N GLN A 49 -9.80 -7.79 5.63
CA GLN A 49 -10.12 -8.55 4.42
C GLN A 49 -10.61 -9.95 4.81
N SER A 50 -11.67 -10.43 4.15
CA SER A 50 -12.06 -11.84 4.25
C SER A 50 -11.02 -12.73 3.57
N THR A 51 -10.80 -13.94 4.10
CA THR A 51 -9.94 -14.96 3.48
C THR A 51 -10.52 -15.46 2.16
N ASP A 52 -11.84 -15.44 2.02
CA ASP A 52 -12.54 -15.97 0.85
C ASP A 52 -12.78 -14.88 -0.23
N ALA A 53 -12.38 -13.64 0.03
CA ALA A 53 -12.58 -12.54 -0.91
C ALA A 53 -11.55 -12.54 -2.03
N LEU A 54 -12.00 -12.23 -3.25
CA LEU A 54 -11.10 -11.98 -4.38
C LEU A 54 -10.45 -10.59 -4.28
N GLY A 55 -9.28 -10.43 -4.90
CA GLY A 55 -8.60 -9.13 -4.98
C GLY A 55 -9.43 -8.08 -5.71
N SER A 56 -10.23 -8.50 -6.69
CA SER A 56 -11.18 -7.67 -7.43
C SER A 56 -12.37 -7.18 -6.59
N GLU A 57 -12.62 -7.78 -5.43
CA GLU A 57 -13.75 -7.45 -4.55
C GLU A 57 -13.30 -6.65 -3.32
N THR A 58 -12.00 -6.63 -3.05
CA THR A 58 -11.40 -5.90 -1.94
C THR A 58 -11.02 -4.50 -2.39
N LEU A 59 -11.67 -3.48 -1.82
CA LEU A 59 -11.38 -2.07 -2.07
C LEU A 59 -10.61 -1.45 -0.91
N TYR A 60 -9.54 -0.72 -1.20
CA TYR A 60 -8.89 0.13 -0.19
C TYR A 60 -8.32 1.41 -0.81
N PHE A 61 -8.01 2.38 0.06
CA PHE A 61 -7.56 3.69 -0.36
C PHE A 61 -6.05 3.71 -0.55
N PHE A 62 -5.59 3.75 -1.79
CA PHE A 62 -4.18 3.90 -2.15
C PHE A 62 -4.04 4.38 -3.59
N GLY A 63 -2.99 5.16 -3.87
CA GLY A 63 -2.80 5.75 -5.20
C GLY A 63 -3.88 6.77 -5.56
N ASP A 64 -3.70 7.39 -6.73
CA ASP A 64 -4.63 8.39 -7.30
C ASP A 64 -5.04 9.50 -6.31
N ASN A 65 -4.18 9.86 -5.36
CA ASN A 65 -4.48 10.97 -4.48
C ASN A 65 -4.57 12.24 -5.34
N ASN A 66 -5.72 12.92 -5.28
CA ASN A 66 -5.83 14.25 -5.89
C ASN A 66 -4.90 15.19 -5.13
N PHE A 67 -3.72 15.48 -5.70
CA PHE A 67 -2.68 16.27 -5.04
C PHE A 67 -3.21 17.61 -4.52
N THR A 68 -4.12 18.26 -5.24
CA THR A 68 -4.74 19.53 -4.81
C THR A 68 -5.54 19.38 -3.53
N GLU A 69 -6.22 18.26 -3.33
CA GLU A 69 -7.01 18.01 -2.13
C GLU A 69 -6.12 17.64 -0.94
N TRP A 70 -5.08 16.84 -1.17
CA TRP A 70 -4.23 16.32 -0.10
C TRP A 70 -3.00 17.20 0.19
N GLN A 71 -2.84 18.30 -0.54
CA GLN A 71 -1.67 19.19 -0.47
C GLN A 71 -1.36 19.63 0.97
N SER A 72 -2.36 20.10 1.73
CA SER A 72 -2.15 20.60 3.09
C SER A 72 -1.67 19.52 4.07
N LEU A 73 -1.96 18.24 3.80
CA LEU A 73 -1.36 17.14 4.55
C LEU A 73 0.08 16.89 4.09
N PHE A 74 0.31 16.86 2.78
CA PHE A 74 1.62 16.53 2.19
C PHE A 74 2.68 17.62 2.40
N GLU A 75 2.29 18.88 2.61
CA GLU A 75 3.22 19.96 3.01
C GLU A 75 3.88 19.72 4.37
N HIS A 76 3.35 18.79 5.18
CA HIS A 76 3.95 18.39 6.44
C HIS A 76 4.76 17.10 6.34
N TYR A 77 4.75 16.43 5.19
CA TYR A 77 5.51 15.22 4.95
C TYR A 77 6.96 15.57 4.61
N GLU A 78 7.88 14.89 5.28
CA GLU A 78 9.31 14.95 5.00
C GLU A 78 9.70 13.60 4.39
N SER A 79 10.07 13.60 3.10
CA SER A 79 10.49 12.39 2.42
C SER A 79 11.85 11.90 2.93
N PRO A 80 12.19 10.61 2.76
CA PRO A 80 13.50 10.10 3.14
C PRO A 80 14.61 10.86 2.41
N PRO A 81 15.78 11.10 3.04
CA PRO A 81 16.85 11.90 2.47
C PRO A 81 17.61 11.20 1.33
N TYR A 82 17.10 10.06 0.85
CA TYR A 82 17.70 9.25 -0.18
C TYR A 82 17.22 9.68 -1.56
N VAL A 83 18.15 10.02 -2.44
CA VAL A 83 17.85 10.53 -3.78
C VAL A 83 18.45 9.60 -4.82
N LEU A 84 17.63 9.20 -5.81
CA LEU A 84 18.13 8.61 -7.03
C LEU A 84 18.36 9.74 -8.06
N PRO A 85 19.57 9.87 -8.62
CA PRO A 85 19.84 10.88 -9.64
C PRO A 85 18.85 10.79 -10.81
N HIS A 86 18.46 11.96 -11.33
CA HIS A 86 17.54 12.08 -12.48
C HIS A 86 16.13 11.52 -12.26
N THR A 87 15.70 11.41 -10.99
CA THR A 87 14.33 11.02 -10.65
C THR A 87 13.60 12.14 -9.91
N SER A 88 12.27 12.11 -10.01
CA SER A 88 11.35 12.95 -9.26
C SER A 88 10.39 12.08 -8.45
N GLY A 89 10.00 12.54 -7.27
CA GLY A 89 9.12 11.80 -6.37
C GLY A 89 7.65 12.11 -6.63
N ALA A 90 6.83 11.07 -6.81
CA ALA A 90 5.38 11.14 -6.80
C ALA A 90 4.83 10.41 -5.57
N TYR A 91 4.06 11.10 -4.75
CA TYR A 91 3.48 10.53 -3.53
C TYR A 91 2.22 9.72 -3.80
N SER A 92 2.10 8.62 -3.07
CA SER A 92 0.90 7.80 -2.96
C SER A 92 0.64 7.53 -1.48
N PHE A 93 -0.32 8.27 -0.94
CA PHE A 93 -0.82 8.11 0.42
C PHE A 93 -1.99 7.13 0.42
N GLY A 94 -2.06 6.32 1.47
CA GLY A 94 -3.11 5.32 1.57
C GLY A 94 -3.46 4.95 3.00
N ILE A 95 -4.67 4.41 3.11
CA ILE A 95 -5.22 3.83 4.33
C ILE A 95 -5.80 2.48 3.94
N ALA A 96 -5.52 1.46 4.74
CA ALA A 96 -5.88 0.09 4.41
C ALA A 96 -6.27 -0.72 5.64
N GLY A 97 -7.20 -1.66 5.46
CA GLY A 97 -7.60 -2.60 6.49
C GLY A 97 -6.61 -3.76 6.63
N PRO A 98 -6.60 -4.47 7.76
CA PRO A 98 -5.78 -5.69 7.92
C PRO A 98 -6.10 -6.73 6.85
N GLY A 99 -5.09 -7.50 6.43
CA GLY A 99 -5.22 -8.55 5.41
C GLY A 99 -5.30 -8.04 3.97
N THR A 100 -5.46 -6.73 3.74
CA THR A 100 -5.44 -6.15 2.39
C THR A 100 -4.01 -5.92 1.90
N GLY A 101 -3.82 -5.76 0.58
CA GLY A 101 -2.54 -5.40 -0.02
C GLY A 101 -2.58 -5.48 -1.54
N VAL A 102 -1.42 -5.40 -2.20
CA VAL A 102 -1.33 -5.65 -3.65
C VAL A 102 -0.54 -6.95 -3.88
N PRO A 103 -1.03 -7.88 -4.71
CA PRO A 103 -0.29 -9.06 -5.15
C PRO A 103 0.98 -8.68 -5.91
N PHE A 104 1.75 -9.68 -6.34
CA PHE A 104 2.99 -9.42 -7.05
C PHE A 104 2.74 -8.58 -8.32
N HIS A 105 3.56 -7.54 -8.43
CA HIS A 105 3.64 -6.62 -9.56
C HIS A 105 5.02 -5.95 -9.53
N TRP A 106 5.31 -5.13 -10.53
CA TRP A 106 6.52 -4.31 -10.56
C TRP A 106 6.26 -2.99 -11.28
N HIS A 107 7.12 -2.02 -11.01
CA HIS A 107 7.15 -0.71 -11.66
C HIS A 107 8.53 -0.07 -11.38
N GLY A 108 8.64 1.24 -11.62
CA GLY A 108 9.81 2.04 -11.26
C GLY A 108 10.19 1.95 -9.77
N PRO A 109 11.39 2.43 -9.42
CA PRO A 109 11.89 2.39 -8.05
C PRO A 109 11.09 3.30 -7.12
N GLY A 110 11.24 3.10 -5.81
CA GLY A 110 10.62 3.99 -4.84
C GLY A 110 10.83 3.60 -3.38
N TYR A 111 10.24 4.42 -2.51
CA TYR A 111 10.25 4.21 -1.06
C TYR A 111 8.84 3.91 -0.55
N SER A 112 8.75 3.12 0.52
CA SER A 112 7.51 2.93 1.27
C SER A 112 7.74 3.12 2.76
N GLU A 113 6.83 3.87 3.38
CA GLU A 113 6.84 4.20 4.79
C GLU A 113 5.48 3.92 5.44
N ILE A 114 5.54 3.56 6.72
CA ILE A 114 4.35 3.34 7.55
C ILE A 114 4.23 4.48 8.57
N ILE A 115 3.06 5.12 8.60
CA ILE A 115 2.74 6.14 9.60
C ILE A 115 2.06 5.48 10.81
N TYR A 116 1.12 4.57 10.55
CA TYR A 116 0.45 3.72 11.54
C TYR A 116 0.28 2.29 11.00
N GLY A 117 0.27 1.30 11.89
CA GLY A 117 0.14 -0.11 11.53
C GLY A 117 1.48 -0.75 11.16
N ARG A 118 1.43 -1.83 10.39
CA ARG A 118 2.59 -2.59 9.90
C ARG A 118 2.25 -3.18 8.53
N LYS A 119 3.25 -3.23 7.65
CA LYS A 119 3.11 -3.82 6.31
C LYS A 119 4.22 -4.82 6.05
N ARG A 120 3.86 -6.05 5.70
CA ARG A 120 4.79 -7.08 5.22
C ARG A 120 4.99 -6.91 3.72
N TRP A 121 6.23 -7.07 3.29
CA TRP A 121 6.66 -7.01 1.91
C TRP A 121 7.32 -8.32 1.53
N PHE A 122 7.05 -8.76 0.31
CA PHE A 122 7.67 -9.92 -0.33
C PHE A 122 8.29 -9.43 -1.63
N LEU A 123 9.55 -9.76 -1.88
CA LEU A 123 10.32 -9.24 -3.00
C LEU A 123 11.04 -10.36 -3.74
N TYR A 124 11.03 -10.28 -5.07
CA TYR A 124 11.85 -11.10 -5.95
C TYR A 124 12.62 -10.21 -6.94
N PRO A 125 13.85 -10.61 -7.34
CA PRO A 125 14.58 -9.90 -8.36
C PRO A 125 13.86 -9.99 -9.71
N PRO A 126 14.14 -9.07 -10.67
CA PRO A 126 13.38 -8.97 -11.92
C PRO A 126 13.39 -10.24 -12.78
N ASP A 127 14.45 -11.04 -12.68
CA ASP A 127 14.66 -12.29 -13.42
C ASP A 127 14.01 -13.52 -12.77
N LYS A 128 13.37 -13.35 -11.60
CA LYS A 128 12.69 -14.42 -10.86
C LYS A 128 11.21 -14.08 -10.68
N GLU A 129 10.42 -14.40 -11.69
CA GLU A 129 8.96 -14.22 -11.64
C GLU A 129 8.36 -15.14 -10.55
N PRO A 130 7.59 -14.60 -9.59
CA PRO A 130 6.95 -15.39 -8.55
C PRO A 130 5.78 -16.20 -9.11
N HIS A 131 5.47 -17.34 -8.47
CA HIS A 131 4.24 -18.07 -8.76
C HIS A 131 3.05 -17.46 -8.00
N PHE A 132 2.15 -16.79 -8.73
CA PHE A 132 0.93 -16.19 -8.18
C PHE A 132 -0.17 -16.06 -9.23
N HIS A 133 -1.41 -15.85 -8.78
CA HIS A 133 -2.53 -15.53 -9.66
C HIS A 133 -2.90 -14.03 -9.51
N PRO A 134 -2.97 -13.24 -10.59
CA PRO A 134 -3.07 -11.77 -10.51
C PRO A 134 -4.40 -11.25 -9.94
N ASN A 135 -5.44 -12.09 -9.89
CA ASN A 135 -6.73 -11.75 -9.29
C ASN A 135 -6.91 -12.27 -7.85
N TYR A 136 -5.96 -13.06 -7.35
CA TYR A 136 -5.96 -13.52 -5.96
C TYR A 136 -5.30 -12.48 -5.07
N THR A 137 -5.67 -12.48 -3.79
CA THR A 137 -5.14 -11.51 -2.84
C THR A 137 -3.77 -11.92 -2.35
N THR A 138 -2.97 -10.98 -1.85
CA THR A 138 -1.73 -11.34 -1.13
C THR A 138 -2.04 -12.24 0.07
N LEU A 139 -3.18 -12.03 0.74
CA LEU A 139 -3.59 -12.83 1.88
C LEU A 139 -3.82 -14.30 1.51
N SER A 140 -4.53 -14.57 0.41
CA SER A 140 -4.74 -15.94 -0.06
C SER A 140 -3.41 -16.56 -0.52
N TRP A 141 -2.56 -15.80 -1.22
CA TRP A 141 -1.21 -16.28 -1.57
C TRP A 141 -0.37 -16.64 -0.34
N VAL A 142 -0.40 -15.81 0.72
CA VAL A 142 0.32 -16.08 1.99
C VAL A 142 -0.25 -17.30 2.71
N SER A 143 -1.54 -17.58 2.57
CA SER A 143 -2.21 -18.69 3.27
C SER A 143 -2.07 -20.02 2.51
N ASP A 144 -2.18 -19.96 1.19
CA ASP A 144 -2.39 -21.16 0.35
C ASP A 144 -1.15 -21.53 -0.49
N THR A 145 -0.28 -20.57 -0.81
CA THR A 145 0.90 -20.80 -1.66
C THR A 145 2.20 -20.71 -0.87
N TYR A 146 2.41 -19.61 -0.16
CA TYR A 146 3.66 -19.30 0.55
C TYR A 146 4.12 -20.41 1.52
N PRO A 147 3.26 -21.08 2.32
CA PRO A 147 3.70 -22.14 3.23
C PRO A 147 4.21 -23.41 2.54
N HIS A 148 3.97 -23.52 1.22
CA HIS A 148 4.32 -24.69 0.41
C HIS A 148 5.42 -24.40 -0.61
N LEU A 149 5.99 -23.19 -0.61
CA LEU A 149 7.11 -22.85 -1.49
C LEU A 149 8.38 -23.64 -1.10
N PRO A 150 9.12 -24.16 -2.08
CA PRO A 150 10.50 -24.59 -1.87
C PRO A 150 11.36 -23.46 -1.27
N GLU A 151 12.38 -23.82 -0.48
CA GLU A 151 13.26 -22.85 0.18
C GLU A 151 13.99 -21.94 -0.86
N ASP A 152 14.37 -22.51 -2.00
CA ASP A 152 14.99 -21.79 -3.10
C ASP A 152 14.01 -20.91 -3.88
N GLU A 153 12.69 -21.05 -3.67
CA GLU A 153 11.64 -20.19 -4.20
C GLU A 153 11.13 -19.17 -3.17
N ALA A 154 11.65 -19.17 -1.93
CA ALA A 154 11.24 -18.22 -0.91
C ALA A 154 11.56 -16.76 -1.32
N PRO A 155 10.65 -15.81 -1.05
CA PRO A 155 10.89 -14.39 -1.31
C PRO A 155 11.92 -13.81 -0.33
N LEU A 156 12.59 -12.73 -0.73
CA LEU A 156 13.10 -11.80 0.27
C LEU A 156 11.92 -11.13 0.94
N GLU A 157 11.94 -11.00 2.26
CA GLU A 157 10.81 -10.42 2.96
C GLU A 157 11.20 -9.61 4.18
N CYS A 158 10.35 -8.65 4.49
CA CYS A 158 10.46 -7.86 5.70
C CYS A 158 9.08 -7.36 6.14
N THR A 159 9.00 -6.88 7.37
CA THR A 159 7.84 -6.13 7.84
C THR A 159 8.32 -4.76 8.25
N ILE A 160 7.82 -3.73 7.57
CA ILE A 160 8.08 -2.34 7.93
C ILE A 160 7.06 -1.85 8.97
N ARG A 161 7.58 -1.11 9.94
CA ARG A 161 6.90 -0.51 11.09
C ARG A 161 7.02 1.02 11.04
N PRO A 162 6.29 1.75 11.90
CA PRO A 162 6.39 3.21 11.90
C PRO A 162 7.79 3.71 12.21
N GLY A 163 8.32 4.56 11.33
CA GLY A 163 9.70 5.08 11.39
C GLY A 163 10.73 4.28 10.59
N GLU A 164 10.32 3.18 9.94
CA GLU A 164 11.15 2.41 9.02
C GLU A 164 10.81 2.76 7.56
N VAL A 165 11.81 2.71 6.69
CA VAL A 165 11.72 2.91 5.24
C VAL A 165 12.10 1.62 4.53
N LEU A 166 11.29 1.20 3.55
CA LEU A 166 11.71 0.23 2.54
C LEU A 166 12.02 0.95 1.23
N TYR A 167 13.16 0.63 0.63
CA TYR A 167 13.42 0.92 -0.78
C TYR A 167 13.08 -0.31 -1.63
N PHE A 168 12.24 -0.15 -2.65
CA PHE A 168 12.00 -1.17 -3.68
C PHE A 168 12.69 -0.73 -4.98
N PRO A 169 13.61 -1.52 -5.55
CA PRO A 169 14.34 -1.12 -6.76
C PRO A 169 13.50 -1.23 -8.03
N ASP A 170 14.02 -0.62 -9.11
CA ASP A 170 13.39 -0.66 -10.43
C ASP A 170 13.14 -2.11 -10.88
N ARG A 171 11.91 -2.38 -11.34
CA ARG A 171 11.44 -3.67 -11.89
C ARG A 171 11.49 -4.87 -10.92
N TRP A 172 11.73 -4.66 -9.63
CA TRP A 172 11.63 -5.74 -8.67
C TRP A 172 10.17 -6.14 -8.48
N TRP A 173 9.91 -7.45 -8.57
CA TRP A 173 8.61 -7.99 -8.21
C TRP A 173 8.38 -7.79 -6.72
N HIS A 174 7.21 -7.27 -6.37
CA HIS A 174 6.85 -7.11 -4.99
C HIS A 174 5.36 -7.29 -4.74
N ALA A 175 5.04 -7.92 -3.61
CA ALA A 175 3.70 -7.99 -3.04
C ALA A 175 3.70 -7.36 -1.65
N THR A 176 2.55 -6.83 -1.25
CA THR A 176 2.36 -6.17 0.05
C THR A 176 1.20 -6.78 0.81
N LEU A 177 1.29 -6.79 2.14
CA LEU A 177 0.23 -7.22 3.04
C LEU A 177 0.18 -6.32 4.28
N ASN A 178 -0.93 -5.62 4.48
CA ASN A 178 -1.18 -4.84 5.69
C ASN A 178 -1.52 -5.79 6.84
N LEU A 179 -0.70 -5.81 7.88
CA LEU A 179 -0.90 -6.70 9.05
C LEU A 179 -1.87 -6.08 10.07
N ASP A 180 -1.98 -4.76 10.07
CA ASP A 180 -2.91 -3.98 10.89
C ASP A 180 -3.65 -2.98 10.00
N THR A 181 -4.64 -2.27 10.57
CA THR A 181 -5.14 -1.04 9.95
C THR A 181 -3.97 -0.08 9.79
N SER A 182 -3.64 0.20 8.54
CA SER A 182 -2.40 0.88 8.19
C SER A 182 -2.68 2.23 7.54
N VAL A 183 -1.87 3.22 7.91
CA VAL A 183 -1.75 4.49 7.19
C VAL A 183 -0.33 4.54 6.68
N PHE A 184 -0.16 4.72 5.37
CA PHE A 184 1.14 4.61 4.72
C PHE A 184 1.30 5.66 3.63
N ILE A 185 2.55 5.89 3.25
CA ILE A 185 2.88 6.70 2.09
C ILE A 185 4.00 6.01 1.32
N SER A 186 3.87 6.00 0.00
CA SER A 186 4.92 5.57 -0.91
C SER A 186 5.35 6.75 -1.77
N THR A 187 6.64 6.79 -2.10
CA THR A 187 7.20 7.76 -3.05
C THR A 187 7.71 6.98 -4.25
N PHE A 188 7.04 7.12 -5.39
CA PHE A 188 7.49 6.54 -6.66
C PHE A 188 8.49 7.48 -7.31
N LEU A 189 9.61 6.94 -7.78
CA LEU A 189 10.70 7.69 -8.39
C LEU A 189 10.67 7.44 -9.89
N GLY A 190 10.39 8.49 -10.67
CA GLY A 190 10.30 8.45 -12.14
C GLY A 190 10.94 9.64 -12.82
#